data_AF-A0A1F8NIE5-F1
#
_entry.id   AF-A0A1F8NIE5-F1
#
_cell.length_a   1.000
_cell.length_b   1.000
_cell.length_c   1.000
_cell.angle_alpha   90.00
_cell.angle_beta   90.00
_cell.angle_gamma   90.00
#
_symmetry.space_group_name_H-M   'P 1'
#
loop_
_entity.id
_entity.type
_entity.pdbx_description
1 polymer ?
#
loop_
_entity_poly.entity_id
_entity_poly.type
_entity_poly.pdbx_seq_one_letter_code
_entity_poly.pdbx_strand_id
1 'polypeptide(L)'
;MPVIAFFGTGDPLESAEYPIWFYDLMNLSSDPQYREGVPISTWLEGWVSRNGCDPRPRPLPDVGDAMVKGYHGCADHADVVIYTIEGGGHTWPGGWNLPFFGKISTSVDASEIMWEFFEDHPRVDESTR
;
A
#
# COMPACT_ATOMS: atom_id res chain seq x y z
N MET A 1 6.77 -6.87 11.91
CA MET A 1 6.96 -7.39 10.54
C MET A 1 7.10 -6.22 9.58
N PRO A 2 8.10 -6.22 8.68
CA PRO A 2 8.29 -5.12 7.74
C PRO A 2 7.07 -4.99 6.81
N VAL A 3 6.64 -3.75 6.55
CA VAL A 3 5.46 -3.43 5.73
C VAL A 3 5.82 -2.38 4.70
N ILE A 4 5.48 -2.65 3.44
CA ILE A 4 5.52 -1.68 2.36
C ILE A 4 4.15 -1.68 1.66
N ALA A 5 3.65 -0.49 1.33
CA ALA A 5 2.36 -0.31 0.67
C ALA A 5 2.41 0.77 -0.40
N PHE A 6 1.55 0.62 -1.42
CA PHE A 6 1.36 1.56 -2.52
C PHE A 6 -0.12 1.91 -2.58
N PHE A 7 -0.43 3.21 -2.65
CA PHE A 7 -1.79 3.71 -2.65
C PHE A 7 -1.94 4.80 -3.72
N GLY A 8 -3.02 4.74 -4.49
CA GLY A 8 -3.35 5.74 -5.50
C GLY A 8 -4.42 6.72 -5.01
N THR A 9 -4.16 8.03 -5.09
CA THR A 9 -5.13 9.04 -4.63
C THR A 9 -6.31 9.27 -5.58
N GLY A 10 -6.32 8.59 -6.73
CA GLY A 10 -7.38 8.62 -7.73
C GLY A 10 -8.01 7.25 -7.95
N ASP A 11 -7.96 6.37 -6.94
CA ASP A 11 -8.55 5.04 -6.98
C ASP A 11 -10.08 5.14 -7.16
N PRO A 12 -10.63 4.72 -8.32
CA PRO A 12 -12.08 4.79 -8.54
C PRO A 12 -12.85 3.83 -7.64
N LEU A 13 -12.23 2.74 -7.15
CA LEU A 13 -12.89 1.74 -6.32
C LEU A 13 -13.14 2.22 -4.90
N GLU A 14 -12.39 3.21 -4.41
CA GLU A 14 -12.56 3.75 -3.05
C GLU A 14 -13.88 4.52 -2.88
N SER A 15 -14.36 5.16 -3.94
CA SER A 15 -15.49 6.09 -3.89
C SER A 15 -16.67 5.71 -4.77
N ALA A 16 -16.52 4.72 -5.66
CA ALA A 16 -17.58 4.33 -6.58
C ALA A 16 -18.49 3.25 -6.00
N GLU A 17 -19.79 3.50 -6.07
CA GLU A 17 -20.80 2.45 -5.95
C GLU A 17 -20.87 1.66 -7.26
N TYR A 18 -20.44 0.40 -7.22
CA TYR A 18 -20.62 -0.50 -8.35
C TYR A 18 -21.98 -1.21 -8.29
N PRO A 19 -22.55 -1.60 -9.43
CA PRO A 19 -23.70 -2.50 -9.45
C PRO A 19 -23.33 -3.89 -8.90
N ILE A 20 -24.29 -4.57 -8.27
CA ILE A 20 -24.07 -5.87 -7.59
C ILE A 20 -23.35 -6.89 -8.48
N TRP A 21 -23.71 -6.96 -9.77
CA TRP A 21 -23.09 -7.89 -10.71
C TRP A 21 -21.57 -7.69 -10.87
N PHE A 22 -21.05 -6.47 -10.66
CA PHE A 22 -19.62 -6.20 -10.74
C PHE A 22 -18.88 -6.82 -9.56
N TYR A 23 -19.45 -6.74 -8.35
CA TYR A 23 -18.90 -7.40 -7.17
C TYR A 23 -18.89 -8.92 -7.36
N ASP A 24 -19.98 -9.50 -7.87
CA ASP A 24 -20.06 -10.93 -8.16
C ASP A 24 -19.01 -11.36 -9.21
N LEU A 25 -18.84 -10.57 -10.28
CA LEU A 25 -17.83 -10.81 -11.32
C LEU A 25 -16.40 -10.79 -10.75
N MET A 26 -16.12 -9.88 -9.82
CA MET A 26 -14.81 -9.72 -9.20
C MET A 26 -14.60 -10.59 -7.96
N ASN A 27 -15.58 -11.44 -7.61
CA ASN A 27 -15.59 -12.23 -6.39
C ASN A 27 -15.31 -11.37 -5.13
N LEU A 28 -15.88 -10.16 -5.12
CA LEU A 28 -15.83 -9.21 -4.01
C LEU A 28 -17.14 -9.30 -3.21
N SER A 29 -17.07 -8.99 -1.91
CA SER A 29 -18.26 -8.95 -1.06
C SER A 29 -19.16 -7.79 -1.47
N SER A 30 -20.44 -8.07 -1.75
CA SER A 30 -21.47 -7.06 -1.98
C SER A 30 -22.15 -6.59 -0.68
N ASP A 31 -21.80 -7.19 0.46
CA ASP A 31 -22.35 -6.86 1.76
C ASP A 31 -21.88 -5.46 2.21
N PRO A 32 -22.81 -4.51 2.48
CA PRO A 32 -22.52 -3.14 2.86
C PRO A 32 -21.50 -2.97 3.99
N GLN A 33 -21.44 -3.90 4.94
CA GLN A 33 -20.49 -3.81 6.07
C GLN A 33 -19.03 -3.94 5.63
N TYR A 34 -18.77 -4.46 4.43
CA TYR A 34 -17.44 -4.59 3.84
C TYR A 34 -17.21 -3.60 2.69
N ARG A 35 -18.16 -2.69 2.42
CA ARG A 35 -18.04 -1.69 1.34
C ARG A 35 -17.37 -0.40 1.81
N GLU A 36 -17.53 -0.05 3.08
CA GLU A 36 -16.78 1.06 3.69
C GLU A 36 -15.37 0.56 4.03
N GLY A 37 -14.41 0.86 3.16
CA GLY A 37 -13.00 0.60 3.42
C GLY A 37 -12.52 1.34 4.68
N VAL A 38 -11.56 0.76 5.39
CA VAL A 38 -10.86 1.48 6.46
C VAL A 38 -9.96 2.53 5.80
N PRO A 39 -9.98 3.80 6.23
CA PRO A 39 -9.09 4.82 5.69
C PRO A 39 -7.63 4.35 5.74
N ILE A 40 -6.86 4.63 4.68
CA ILE A 40 -5.45 4.20 4.60
C ILE A 40 -4.62 4.69 5.80
N SER A 41 -4.93 5.86 6.35
CA SER A 41 -4.31 6.39 7.56
C SER A 41 -4.53 5.48 8.77
N THR A 42 -5.76 4.99 8.96
CA THR A 42 -6.10 4.08 10.07
C THR A 42 -5.44 2.72 9.90
N TRP A 43 -5.35 2.20 8.67
CA TRP A 43 -4.60 0.98 8.38
C TRP A 43 -3.10 1.13 8.69
N LEU A 44 -2.50 2.26 8.29
CA LEU A 44 -1.10 2.57 8.58
C LEU A 44 -0.84 2.69 10.09
N GLU A 45 -1.68 3.43 10.83
CA GLU A 45 -1.57 3.58 12.28
C GLU A 45 -1.59 2.22 13.00
N GLY A 46 -2.42 1.28 12.53
CA GLY A 46 -2.47 -0.09 13.04
C GLY A 46 -1.12 -0.82 12.91
N TRP A 47 -0.48 -0.71 11.74
CA TRP A 47 0.84 -1.32 11.50
C TRP A 47 1.97 -0.64 12.27
N VAL A 48 1.97 0.69 12.29
CA VAL A 48 2.94 1.51 13.04
C VAL A 48 2.90 1.16 14.52
N SER A 49 1.70 1.08 15.10
CA SER A 49 1.49 0.67 16.49
C SER A 49 1.93 -0.78 16.73
N ARG A 50 1.50 -1.71 15.87
CA ARG A 50 1.88 -3.13 15.97
C ARG A 50 3.39 -3.36 15.92
N ASN A 51 4.09 -2.61 15.09
CA ASN A 51 5.54 -2.70 14.94
C ASN A 51 6.32 -1.85 15.96
N GLY A 52 5.64 -1.09 16.82
CA GLY A 52 6.29 -0.26 17.86
C GLY A 52 7.13 0.89 17.30
N CYS A 53 6.78 1.43 16.14
CA CYS A 53 7.50 2.51 15.47
C CYS A 53 7.25 3.89 16.13
N ASP A 54 8.10 4.89 15.85
CA ASP A 54 7.74 6.31 16.11
C ASP A 54 6.50 6.65 15.25
N PRO A 55 5.41 7.16 15.85
CA PRO A 55 4.18 7.47 15.11
C PRO A 55 4.32 8.65 14.14
N ARG A 56 5.43 9.40 14.18
CA ARG A 56 5.70 10.50 13.25
C ARG A 56 6.49 9.97 12.06
N PRO A 57 5.89 9.94 10.85
CA PRO A 57 6.62 9.53 9.66
C PRO A 57 7.67 10.58 9.28
N ARG A 58 8.71 10.11 8.59
CA ARG A 58 9.69 10.97 7.92
C ARG A 58 9.44 10.94 6.42
N PRO A 59 9.52 12.08 5.71
CA PRO A 59 9.53 12.06 4.26
C PRO A 59 10.79 11.34 3.78
N LEU A 60 10.62 10.49 2.78
CA LEU A 60 11.70 9.88 2.01
C LEU A 60 11.75 10.54 0.62
N PRO A 61 12.82 10.33 -0.17
CA PRO A 61 12.84 10.81 -1.55
C PRO A 61 11.64 10.29 -2.34
N ASP A 62 10.97 11.20 -3.06
CA ASP A 62 9.87 10.85 -3.95
C ASP A 62 10.36 9.97 -5.10
N VAL A 63 9.49 9.07 -5.58
CA VAL A 63 9.78 8.18 -6.71
C VAL A 63 8.77 8.45 -7.79
N GLY A 64 9.19 9.10 -8.87
CA GLY A 64 8.30 9.45 -9.97
C GLY A 64 7.15 10.35 -9.51
N ASP A 65 5.93 9.83 -9.62
CA ASP A 65 4.69 10.47 -9.16
C ASP A 65 4.21 10.00 -7.78
N ALA A 66 5.07 9.30 -7.02
CA ALA A 66 4.80 8.85 -5.66
C ALA A 66 5.52 9.68 -4.60
N MET A 67 4.74 10.23 -3.66
CA MET A 67 5.28 10.75 -2.40
C MET A 67 5.54 9.61 -1.43
N VAL A 68 6.70 9.60 -0.78
CA VAL A 68 7.12 8.48 0.07
C VAL A 68 7.27 8.90 1.53
N LYS A 69 6.72 8.08 2.43
CA LYS A 69 6.87 8.26 3.89
C LYS A 69 7.32 6.97 4.56
N GLY A 70 8.29 7.08 5.45
CA GLY A 70 8.79 5.98 6.28
C GLY A 70 8.50 6.20 7.76
N TYR A 71 8.11 5.14 8.45
CA TYR A 71 8.06 5.06 9.91
C TYR A 71 9.24 4.21 10.38
N HIS A 72 9.99 4.73 11.34
CA HIS A 72 11.26 4.15 11.80
C HIS A 72 11.26 3.94 13.32
N GLY A 73 12.36 3.38 13.83
CA GLY A 73 12.48 3.04 15.25
C GLY A 73 11.56 1.87 15.63
N CYS A 74 11.15 1.08 14.64
CA CYS A 74 10.30 -0.08 14.81
C CYS A 74 11.07 -1.22 15.50
N ALA A 75 10.37 -2.08 16.23
CA ALA A 75 10.93 -3.30 16.79
C ALA A 75 11.27 -4.31 15.67
N ASP A 76 12.29 -5.13 15.90
CA ASP A 76 12.68 -6.26 15.02
C ASP A 76 12.87 -5.86 13.54
N HIS A 77 13.42 -4.67 13.27
CA HIS A 77 13.60 -4.14 11.91
C HIS A 77 12.29 -4.17 11.10
N ALA A 78 11.17 -3.88 11.75
CA ALA A 78 9.85 -3.93 11.13
C ALA A 78 9.41 -2.57 10.58
N ASP A 79 10.22 -1.96 9.73
CA ASP A 79 9.92 -0.64 9.17
C ASP A 79 8.61 -0.66 8.39
N VAL A 80 7.90 0.49 8.39
CA VAL A 80 6.66 0.68 7.64
C VAL A 80 6.87 1.80 6.63
N VAL A 81 6.69 1.52 5.34
CA VAL A 81 6.87 2.48 4.25
C VAL A 81 5.60 2.57 3.41
N ILE A 82 5.16 3.79 3.10
CA ILE A 82 4.00 4.04 2.25
C ILE A 82 4.39 4.91 1.06
N TYR A 83 4.00 4.47 -0.13
CA TYR A 83 4.06 5.19 -1.39
C TYR A 83 2.66 5.70 -1.73
N THR A 84 2.50 7.01 -1.85
CA THR A 84 1.25 7.67 -2.24
C THR A 84 1.38 8.24 -3.64
N ILE A 85 0.72 7.61 -4.62
CA ILE A 85 0.80 7.91 -6.04
C ILE A 85 -0.25 8.95 -6.41
N GLU A 86 0.19 10.12 -6.86
CA GLU A 86 -0.69 11.22 -7.20
C GLU A 86 -1.57 10.88 -8.42
N GLY A 87 -2.88 10.86 -8.18
CA GLY A 87 -3.89 10.49 -9.16
C GLY A 87 -3.85 9.03 -9.59
N GLY A 88 -3.04 8.18 -8.94
CA GLY A 88 -2.97 6.75 -9.23
C GLY A 88 -4.30 6.07 -8.98
N GLY A 89 -4.67 5.12 -9.84
CA GLY A 89 -5.88 4.31 -9.73
C GLY A 89 -5.68 3.02 -8.94
N HIS A 90 -6.66 2.13 -8.99
CA HIS A 90 -6.62 0.75 -8.50
C HIS A 90 -5.79 -0.16 -9.42
N THR A 91 -4.54 0.19 -9.62
CA THR A 91 -3.64 -0.49 -10.56
C THR A 91 -2.33 -0.82 -9.89
N TRP A 92 -1.63 -1.83 -10.42
CA TRP A 92 -0.27 -2.14 -10.00
C TRP A 92 0.70 -1.13 -10.63
N PRO A 93 1.43 -0.31 -9.85
CA PRO A 93 2.39 0.64 -10.41
C PRO A 93 3.51 -0.09 -11.16
N GLY A 94 3.79 0.35 -12.40
CA GLY A 94 4.74 -0.33 -13.30
C GLY A 94 4.15 -1.55 -14.01
N GLY A 95 2.89 -1.88 -13.74
CA GLY A 95 2.16 -2.96 -14.37
C GLY A 95 1.51 -2.59 -15.71
N TRP A 96 0.43 -3.30 -16.03
CA TRP A 96 -0.34 -3.09 -17.26
C TRP A 96 -1.53 -2.19 -17.02
N ASN A 97 -1.83 -1.32 -17.98
CA ASN A 97 -3.02 -0.48 -17.93
C ASN A 97 -4.29 -1.33 -18.01
N LEU A 98 -5.15 -1.24 -16.99
CA LEU A 98 -6.45 -1.90 -16.95
C LEU A 98 -7.56 -0.85 -17.12
N PRO A 99 -8.39 -0.94 -18.18
CA PRO A 99 -9.53 -0.03 -18.35
C PRO A 99 -10.42 0.00 -17.10
N PHE A 100 -10.95 1.18 -16.75
CA PHE A 100 -11.84 1.43 -15.61
C PHE A 100 -11.21 1.40 -14.21
N PHE A 101 -9.95 1.01 -14.07
CA PHE A 101 -9.25 0.99 -12.77
C PHE A 101 -8.45 2.26 -12.48
N GLY A 102 -8.58 3.30 -13.31
CA GLY A 102 -7.90 4.60 -13.10
C GLY A 102 -6.51 4.68 -13.72
N LYS A 103 -5.77 5.75 -13.41
CA LYS A 103 -4.43 6.02 -13.97
C LYS A 103 -3.42 4.99 -13.43
N ILE A 104 -2.66 4.38 -14.32
CA ILE A 104 -1.48 3.61 -13.95
C ILE A 104 -0.24 4.51 -13.86
N SER A 105 0.55 4.38 -12.80
CA SER A 105 1.89 4.98 -12.77
C SER A 105 2.85 4.16 -13.60
N THR A 106 3.60 4.83 -14.47
CA THR A 106 4.67 4.25 -15.30
C THR A 106 6.07 4.65 -14.82
N SER A 107 6.15 5.47 -13.77
CA SER A 107 7.40 5.96 -13.17
C SER A 107 7.75 5.29 -11.85
N VAL A 108 6.91 4.36 -11.39
CA VAL A 108 7.09 3.57 -10.17
C VAL A 108 7.00 2.10 -10.56
N ASP A 109 8.04 1.32 -10.31
CA ASP A 109 7.97 -0.15 -10.38
C ASP A 109 7.75 -0.69 -8.96
N ALA A 110 6.49 -0.99 -8.61
CA ALA A 110 6.19 -1.46 -7.26
C ALA A 110 6.83 -2.84 -6.98
N SER A 111 7.01 -3.68 -8.00
CA SER A 111 7.56 -5.02 -7.82
C SER A 111 9.04 -4.95 -7.45
N GLU A 112 9.81 -4.14 -8.18
CA GLU A 112 11.24 -3.93 -7.91
C GLU A 112 11.45 -3.28 -6.54
N ILE A 113 10.69 -2.23 -6.22
CA ILE A 113 10.79 -1.53 -4.92
C ILE A 113 10.41 -2.46 -3.76
N MET A 114 9.34 -3.27 -3.90
CA MET A 114 8.98 -4.25 -2.87
C MET A 114 10.07 -5.30 -2.68
N TRP A 115 10.70 -5.74 -3.78
CA TRP A 115 11.78 -6.70 -3.73
C TRP A 115 12.96 -6.16 -2.94
N GLU A 116 13.47 -4.99 -3.30
CA GLU A 116 14.56 -4.31 -2.58
C GLU A 116 14.23 -4.10 -1.09
N PHE A 117 13.01 -3.67 -0.79
CA PHE A 117 12.56 -3.51 0.59
C PHE A 117 12.65 -4.81 1.40
N PHE A 118 12.23 -5.95 0.85
CA PHE A 118 12.30 -7.22 1.60
C PHE A 118 13.69 -7.85 1.60
N GLU A 119 14.55 -7.55 0.63
CA GLU A 119 15.98 -7.91 0.69
C GLU A 119 16.68 -7.18 1.85
N ASP A 120 16.34 -5.92 2.11
CA ASP A 120 16.83 -5.14 3.24
C ASP A 120 16.19 -5.53 4.58
N HIS A 121 15.08 -6.27 4.55
CA HIS A 121 14.38 -6.78 5.74
C HIS A 121 14.26 -8.31 5.74
N PRO A 122 15.40 -9.04 5.69
CA PRO A 122 15.37 -10.49 5.61
C PRO A 122 14.71 -11.06 6.86
N ARG A 123 13.93 -12.12 6.68
CA ARG A 123 13.37 -12.84 7.82
C ARG A 123 14.52 -13.39 8.65
N VAL A 124 14.62 -12.95 9.90
CA VAL A 124 15.60 -13.47 10.84
C VAL A 124 15.23 -14.92 11.15
N ASP A 125 16.17 -15.83 10.94
CA ASP A 125 15.98 -17.24 11.32
C ASP A 125 16.05 -17.35 12.85
N GLU A 126 14.94 -17.76 13.46
CA GLU A 126 14.82 -17.93 14.91
C GLU A 126 15.76 -19.01 15.46
N SER A 127 16.30 -19.89 14.61
CA SER A 127 17.30 -20.89 15.01
C SER A 127 18.71 -20.32 15.23
N THR A 128 18.95 -19.07 14.81
CA THR A 128 20.23 -18.37 14.95
C THR A 128 20.24 -17.29 16.03
N ARG A 129 19.20 -17.21 16.88
CA ARG A 129 19.07 -16.24 17.99
C ARG A 129 19.41 -16.84 19.35
#